data_AF-A0A9P8IS34-F1
#
_entry.id   AF-A0A9P8IS34-F1
#
_cell.length_a   1.000
_cell.length_b   1.000
_cell.length_c   1.000
_cell.angle_alpha   90.00
_cell.angle_beta   90.00
_cell.angle_gamma   90.00
#
_symmetry.space_group_name_H-M   'P 1'
#
loop_
_entity.id
_entity.type
_entity.pdbx_description
1 polymer ?
#
loop_
_entity_poly.entity_id
_entity_poly.type
_entity_poly.pdbx_seq_one_letter_code
_entity_poly.pdbx_strand_id
1 'polypeptide(L)'
;MGAFLGRKRQRNSFESVETIHKRMLQWRQELPDVLSLKGQEQSMDPSIVRPTEIHALSLQLTYDNLQIILHRTEVFKDGNGISSIIPNNGTSIQQIFTSAMDTSELSRHPRILDACRRTHADVHVGMTMFTAGVVLCAICLSHPLTEMGSRAKTGVMHITHMCRETRVGRYSGQLVSEQSLSIIDSLVEVMLQKETDMITGRTSYPSPHTAPGKRDTGSSDDGGPRANRTIAPRPSIASGPSEPRNERVLEPIQEGKHKAALTNEHMQSVVMG
;
A
#
# COMPACT_ATOMS: atom_id res chain seq x y z
N MET A 1 -40.02 -33.81 -12.81
CA MET A 1 -39.10 -33.92 -11.66
C MET A 1 -37.68 -33.66 -12.14
N GLY A 2 -37.14 -32.46 -11.91
CA GLY A 2 -35.74 -32.13 -12.23
C GLY A 2 -34.97 -31.95 -10.94
N ALA A 3 -34.02 -32.85 -10.67
CA ALA A 3 -33.20 -32.81 -9.48
C ALA A 3 -32.18 -31.66 -9.58
N PHE A 4 -32.27 -30.71 -8.65
CA PHE A 4 -31.27 -29.67 -8.44
C PHE A 4 -29.93 -30.32 -8.07
N LEU A 5 -28.93 -30.16 -8.94
CA LEU A 5 -27.54 -30.50 -8.66
C LEU A 5 -27.06 -29.65 -7.47
N GLY A 6 -26.89 -30.30 -6.33
CA GLY A 6 -26.32 -29.70 -5.13
C GLY A 6 -24.94 -29.11 -5.43
N ARG A 7 -24.80 -27.80 -5.26
CA ARG A 7 -23.49 -27.17 -5.06
C ARG A 7 -22.83 -27.87 -3.88
N LYS A 8 -21.85 -28.73 -4.14
CA LYS A 8 -20.92 -29.21 -3.10
C LYS A 8 -20.26 -27.97 -2.51
N ARG A 9 -20.74 -27.56 -1.34
CA ARG A 9 -20.12 -26.56 -0.49
C ARG A 9 -18.72 -27.09 -0.17
N GLN A 10 -17.69 -26.57 -0.83
CA GLN A 10 -16.31 -26.79 -0.40
C GLN A 10 -16.26 -26.35 1.07
N ARG A 11 -16.01 -27.29 1.97
CA ARG A 11 -15.59 -26.96 3.33
C ARG A 11 -14.19 -26.38 3.17
N ASN A 12 -14.10 -25.07 2.98
CA ASN A 12 -12.86 -24.34 3.08
C ASN A 12 -12.43 -24.45 4.54
N SER A 13 -11.63 -25.48 4.86
CA SER A 13 -10.89 -25.49 6.11
C SER A 13 -9.89 -24.35 5.98
N PHE A 14 -10.12 -23.26 6.70
CA PHE A 14 -9.15 -22.19 6.79
C PHE A 14 -7.91 -22.79 7.44
N GLU A 15 -6.81 -22.89 6.69
CA GLU A 15 -5.53 -23.31 7.24
C GLU A 15 -5.09 -22.29 8.30
N SER A 16 -4.52 -22.79 9.41
CA SER A 16 -3.95 -21.92 10.44
C SER A 16 -2.82 -21.08 9.86
N VAL A 17 -2.68 -19.85 10.36
CA VAL A 17 -1.57 -18.94 10.04
C VAL A 17 -0.22 -19.64 10.22
N GLU A 18 -0.09 -20.47 11.26
CA GLU A 18 1.13 -21.24 11.52
C GLU A 18 1.42 -22.27 10.40
N THR A 19 0.40 -22.94 9.88
CA THR A 19 0.55 -23.93 8.81
C THR A 19 0.99 -23.26 7.51
N ILE A 20 0.38 -22.12 7.17
CA ILE A 20 0.74 -21.34 5.99
C ILE A 20 2.17 -20.81 6.13
N HIS A 21 2.53 -20.28 7.30
CA HIS A 21 3.86 -19.77 7.58
C HIS A 21 4.94 -20.87 7.42
N LYS A 22 4.72 -22.07 7.96
CA LYS A 22 5.64 -23.21 7.80
C LYS A 22 5.83 -23.59 6.33
N ARG A 23 4.76 -23.61 5.54
CA ARG A 23 4.86 -23.88 4.09
C ARG A 23 5.61 -22.80 3.34
N MET A 24 5.41 -21.53 3.69
CA MET A 24 6.17 -20.43 3.10
C MET A 24 7.67 -20.55 3.43
N LEU A 25 8.02 -20.87 4.68
CA LEU A 25 9.41 -21.11 5.07
C LEU A 25 10.03 -22.27 4.29
N GLN A 26 9.31 -23.40 4.19
CA GLN A 26 9.75 -24.55 3.41
C GLN A 26 9.98 -24.17 1.94
N TRP A 27 9.02 -23.48 1.31
CA TRP A 27 9.14 -23.01 -0.06
C TRP A 27 10.38 -22.12 -0.26
N ARG A 28 10.67 -21.22 0.68
CA ARG A 28 11.86 -20.35 0.61
C ARG A 28 13.17 -21.15 0.72
N GLN A 29 13.18 -22.25 1.48
CA GLN A 29 14.35 -23.13 1.63
C GLN A 29 14.59 -24.02 0.40
N GLU A 30 13.52 -24.42 -0.29
CA GLU A 30 13.60 -25.25 -1.49
C GLU A 30 13.85 -24.43 -2.77
N LEU A 31 13.90 -23.10 -2.68
CA LEU A 31 14.09 -22.20 -3.80
C LEU A 31 15.51 -22.36 -4.40
N PRO A 32 15.65 -22.63 -5.71
CA PRO A 32 16.97 -22.74 -6.34
C PRO A 32 17.79 -21.44 -6.24
N ASP A 33 19.12 -21.56 -6.09
CA ASP A 33 20.03 -20.40 -5.95
C ASP A 33 19.91 -19.39 -7.11
N VAL A 34 19.62 -19.86 -8.32
CA VAL A 34 19.43 -18.99 -9.49
C VAL A 34 18.21 -18.05 -9.37
N LEU A 35 17.27 -18.35 -8.47
CA LEU A 35 16.10 -17.53 -8.16
C LEU A 35 16.19 -16.86 -6.78
N SER A 36 17.33 -16.99 -6.10
CA SER A 36 17.61 -16.34 -4.83
C SER A 36 18.57 -15.17 -5.03
N LEU A 37 18.33 -14.04 -4.36
CA LEU A 37 19.23 -12.88 -4.41
C LEU A 37 20.66 -13.25 -4.00
N LYS A 38 20.82 -14.12 -2.99
CA LYS A 38 22.13 -14.61 -2.53
C LYS A 38 22.90 -15.38 -3.61
N GLY A 39 22.19 -16.12 -4.47
CA GLY A 39 22.80 -16.83 -5.59
C GLY A 39 23.09 -15.91 -6.79
N GLN A 40 22.42 -14.76 -6.89
CA GLN A 40 22.70 -13.77 -7.92
C GLN A 40 23.91 -12.87 -7.60
N GLU A 41 24.23 -12.65 -6.31
CA GLU A 41 25.41 -11.88 -5.88
C GLU A 41 26.75 -12.46 -6.39
N GLN A 42 26.76 -13.73 -6.80
CA GLN A 42 27.95 -14.45 -7.30
C GLN A 42 28.17 -14.29 -8.83
N SER A 43 27.33 -13.53 -9.53
CA SER A 43 27.45 -13.35 -10.99
C SER A 43 28.66 -12.47 -11.37
N MET A 44 29.48 -12.95 -12.32
CA MET A 44 30.78 -12.35 -12.68
C MET A 44 30.73 -11.08 -13.54
N ASP A 45 29.60 -10.71 -14.14
CA ASP A 45 29.48 -9.52 -14.99
C ASP A 45 28.61 -8.43 -14.32
N PRO A 46 29.20 -7.34 -13.82
CA PRO A 46 28.46 -6.26 -13.16
C PRO A 46 27.73 -5.33 -14.15
N SER A 47 27.91 -5.49 -15.46
CA SER A 47 27.40 -4.56 -16.47
C SER A 47 26.01 -4.87 -17.01
N ILE A 48 25.54 -6.12 -16.90
CA ILE A 48 24.26 -6.57 -17.45
C ILE A 48 23.44 -7.26 -16.36
N VAL A 49 22.25 -6.73 -16.08
CA VAL A 49 21.27 -7.39 -15.21
C VAL A 49 20.55 -8.48 -15.99
N ARG A 50 20.67 -9.73 -15.54
CA ARG A 50 19.98 -10.87 -16.14
C ARG A 50 18.50 -10.88 -15.74
N PRO A 51 17.61 -11.43 -16.59
CA PRO A 51 16.20 -11.61 -16.22
C PRO A 51 16.02 -12.40 -14.91
N THR A 52 16.91 -13.35 -14.63
CA THR A 52 16.89 -14.13 -13.37
C THR A 52 17.08 -13.27 -12.14
N GLU A 53 17.82 -12.16 -12.23
CA GLU A 53 18.01 -11.22 -11.11
C GLU A 53 16.75 -10.43 -10.81
N ILE A 54 16.04 -9.98 -11.84
CA ILE A 54 14.74 -9.32 -11.73
C ILE A 54 13.72 -10.30 -11.14
N HIS A 55 13.72 -11.56 -11.59
CA HIS A 55 12.82 -12.59 -11.07
C HIS A 55 13.12 -12.92 -9.60
N ALA A 56 14.40 -13.06 -9.24
CA ALA A 56 14.82 -13.33 -7.86
C ALA A 56 14.38 -12.19 -6.92
N LEU A 57 14.54 -10.93 -7.35
CA LEU A 57 14.06 -9.79 -6.59
C LEU A 57 12.53 -9.77 -6.43
N SER A 58 11.80 -10.00 -7.53
CA SER A 58 10.34 -10.06 -7.51
C SER A 58 9.81 -11.17 -6.60
N LEU A 59 10.45 -12.34 -6.59
CA LEU A 59 10.12 -13.45 -5.71
C LEU A 59 10.37 -13.12 -4.25
N GLN A 60 11.51 -12.49 -3.92
CA GLN A 60 11.82 -12.03 -2.57
C GLN A 60 10.77 -11.02 -2.06
N LEU A 61 10.45 -10.02 -2.88
CA LEU A 61 9.42 -9.02 -2.57
C LEU A 61 8.03 -9.63 -2.38
N THR A 62 7.67 -10.59 -3.24
CA THR A 62 6.41 -11.31 -3.11
C THR A 62 6.36 -12.10 -1.81
N TYR A 63 7.43 -12.81 -1.49
CA TYR A 63 7.55 -13.57 -0.25
C TYR A 63 7.39 -12.68 1.00
N ASP A 64 8.12 -11.57 1.05
CA ASP A 64 8.08 -10.64 2.18
C ASP A 64 6.70 -9.99 2.32
N ASN A 65 6.10 -9.56 1.21
CA ASN A 65 4.75 -9.03 1.22
C ASN A 65 3.72 -10.07 1.72
N LEU A 66 3.85 -11.33 1.30
CA LEU A 66 2.97 -12.40 1.78
C LEU A 66 3.16 -12.67 3.27
N GLN A 67 4.39 -12.62 3.80
CA GLN A 67 4.64 -12.75 5.24
C GLN A 67 3.99 -11.59 6.03
N ILE A 68 4.10 -10.36 5.52
CA ILE A 68 3.41 -9.20 6.09
C ILE A 68 1.89 -9.43 6.10
N ILE A 69 1.30 -9.83 4.97
CA ILE A 69 -0.15 -10.08 4.84
C ILE A 69 -0.61 -11.22 5.76
N LEU A 70 0.20 -12.26 5.90
CA LEU A 70 -0.13 -13.42 6.71
C LEU A 70 -0.13 -13.11 8.20
N HIS A 71 0.89 -12.39 8.69
CA HIS A 71 1.02 -12.12 10.11
C HIS A 71 0.21 -10.90 10.56
N ARG A 72 -0.08 -9.94 9.67
CA ARG A 72 -0.92 -8.78 10.02
C ARG A 72 -2.32 -9.19 10.47
N THR A 73 -2.86 -10.30 9.94
CA THR A 73 -4.21 -10.77 10.31
C THR A 73 -4.25 -11.26 11.76
N GLU A 74 -3.15 -11.72 12.33
CA GLU A 74 -3.06 -12.07 13.76
C GLU A 74 -2.69 -10.84 14.60
N VAL A 75 -1.82 -9.95 14.10
CA VAL A 75 -1.41 -8.73 14.83
C VAL A 75 -2.56 -7.73 14.97
N PHE A 76 -3.44 -7.61 13.95
CA PHE A 76 -4.55 -6.66 13.93
C PHE A 76 -5.94 -7.34 13.99
N LYS A 77 -5.99 -8.59 14.47
CA LYS A 77 -7.22 -9.40 14.56
C LYS A 77 -8.25 -8.78 15.49
N ASP A 78 -7.77 -8.24 16.59
CA ASP A 78 -8.58 -7.57 17.59
C ASP A 78 -8.63 -6.10 17.19
N GLY A 79 -9.78 -5.63 16.69
CA GLY A 79 -9.99 -4.25 16.24
C GLY A 79 -9.79 -3.15 17.31
N ASN A 80 -9.22 -3.48 18.46
CA ASN A 80 -8.60 -2.53 19.36
C ASN A 80 -7.33 -2.01 18.66
N GLY A 81 -7.34 -0.74 18.26
CA GLY A 81 -6.35 -0.14 17.37
C GLY A 81 -4.87 -0.34 17.75
N ILE A 82 -3.99 0.27 16.94
CA ILE A 82 -2.51 0.25 16.97
C ILE A 82 -1.89 0.32 18.40
N SER A 83 -2.63 0.82 19.39
CA SER A 83 -2.35 0.84 20.83
C SER A 83 -2.28 -0.53 21.51
N SER A 84 -2.87 -1.59 20.94
CA SER A 84 -2.98 -2.93 21.54
C SER A 84 -2.18 -3.98 20.78
N ILE A 85 -0.99 -3.61 20.29
CA ILE A 85 0.01 -4.60 19.90
C ILE A 85 0.55 -5.25 21.20
N ILE A 86 -0.24 -6.15 21.78
CA ILE A 86 0.06 -6.87 23.03
C ILE A 86 1.11 -7.95 22.75
N PRO A 87 2.06 -8.21 23.67
CA PRO A 87 3.21 -9.11 23.50
C PRO A 87 2.92 -10.58 23.18
N ASN A 88 1.67 -11.07 23.26
CA ASN A 88 1.33 -12.45 22.87
C ASN A 88 1.53 -12.73 21.37
N ASN A 89 1.56 -11.68 20.54
CA ASN A 89 1.83 -11.76 19.11
C ASN A 89 3.29 -11.43 18.76
N GLY A 90 4.21 -11.49 19.75
CA GLY A 90 5.62 -11.11 19.57
C GLY A 90 6.27 -11.77 18.36
N THR A 91 5.96 -13.05 18.10
CA THR A 91 6.44 -13.78 16.92
C THR A 91 5.88 -13.20 15.62
N SER A 92 4.58 -12.98 15.51
CA SER A 92 3.95 -12.40 14.31
C SER A 92 4.41 -10.98 14.03
N ILE A 93 4.54 -10.13 15.06
CA ILE A 93 5.07 -8.76 14.91
C ILE A 93 6.53 -8.82 14.44
N GLN A 94 7.33 -9.72 15.00
CA GLN A 94 8.71 -9.91 14.59
C GLN A 94 8.81 -10.40 13.14
N GLN A 95 7.92 -11.28 12.68
CA GLN A 95 7.88 -11.71 11.28
C GLN A 95 7.51 -10.56 10.34
N ILE A 96 6.47 -9.78 10.67
CA ILE A 96 6.09 -8.59 9.90
C ILE A 96 7.25 -7.60 9.83
N PHE A 97 7.89 -7.32 10.96
CA PHE A 97 9.03 -6.42 11.04
C PHE A 97 10.19 -6.91 10.19
N THR A 98 10.54 -8.19 10.29
CA THR A 98 11.66 -8.79 9.54
C THR A 98 11.40 -8.67 8.03
N SER A 99 10.22 -9.06 7.55
CA SER A 99 9.87 -8.96 6.13
C SER A 99 9.80 -7.53 5.62
N ALA A 100 9.30 -6.58 6.43
CA ALA A 100 9.30 -5.17 6.06
C ALA A 100 10.72 -4.56 6.03
N MET A 101 11.59 -4.98 6.96
CA MET A 101 13.01 -4.57 6.95
C MET A 101 13.75 -5.17 5.74
N ASP A 102 13.58 -6.45 5.44
CA ASP A 102 14.14 -7.11 4.25
C ASP A 102 13.72 -6.36 2.97
N THR A 103 12.47 -5.90 2.89
CA THR A 103 11.96 -5.07 1.79
C THR A 103 12.62 -3.67 1.75
N SER A 104 12.93 -3.07 2.90
CA SER A 104 13.61 -1.77 2.95
C SER A 104 15.09 -1.83 2.54
N GLU A 105 15.68 -3.03 2.55
CA GLU A 105 17.07 -3.29 2.12
C GLU A 105 17.21 -3.50 0.61
N LEU A 106 16.14 -3.26 -0.16
CA LEU A 106 16.18 -3.24 -1.62
C LEU A 106 17.27 -2.32 -2.18
N SER A 107 17.59 -1.24 -1.45
CA SER A 107 18.66 -0.29 -1.76
C SER A 107 20.03 -0.94 -1.92
N ARG A 108 20.23 -2.15 -1.40
CA ARG A 108 21.45 -2.96 -1.59
C ARG A 108 21.62 -3.48 -3.01
N HIS A 109 20.56 -3.47 -3.83
CA HIS A 109 20.54 -3.98 -5.20
C HIS A 109 20.19 -2.90 -6.25
N PRO A 110 20.91 -1.76 -6.29
CA PRO A 110 20.52 -0.61 -7.11
C PRO A 110 20.50 -0.92 -8.62
N ARG A 111 21.37 -1.84 -9.08
CA ARG A 111 21.39 -2.28 -10.49
C ARG A 111 20.11 -3.03 -10.87
N ILE A 112 19.69 -3.98 -10.02
CA ILE A 112 18.47 -4.77 -10.27
C ILE A 112 17.26 -3.85 -10.22
N LEU A 113 17.22 -2.90 -9.29
CA LEU A 113 16.16 -1.88 -9.22
C LEU A 113 16.09 -1.03 -10.50
N ASP A 114 17.23 -0.53 -11.00
CA ASP A 114 17.24 0.22 -12.27
C ASP A 114 16.73 -0.62 -13.46
N ALA A 115 17.06 -1.91 -13.49
CA ALA A 115 16.53 -2.82 -14.50
C ALA A 115 15.02 -3.06 -14.33
N CYS A 116 14.53 -3.25 -13.10
CA CYS A 116 13.10 -3.40 -12.79
C CYS A 116 12.29 -2.21 -13.28
N ARG A 117 12.82 -0.98 -13.14
CA ARG A 117 12.18 0.28 -13.58
C ARG A 117 11.88 0.34 -15.07
N ARG A 118 12.59 -0.44 -15.88
CA ARG A 118 12.38 -0.53 -17.34
C ARG A 118 11.33 -1.58 -17.72
N THR A 119 10.70 -2.23 -16.73
CA THR A 119 9.75 -3.33 -16.90
C THR A 119 8.50 -3.12 -16.06
N HIS A 120 7.52 -4.03 -16.17
CA HIS A 120 6.35 -4.03 -15.28
C HIS A 120 6.67 -4.38 -13.81
N ALA A 121 7.87 -4.88 -13.51
CA ALA A 121 8.29 -5.17 -12.14
C ALA A 121 8.36 -3.90 -11.27
N ASP A 122 8.53 -2.72 -11.89
CA ASP A 122 8.53 -1.41 -11.22
C ASP A 122 7.31 -1.20 -10.31
N VAL A 123 6.11 -1.53 -10.80
CA VAL A 123 4.87 -1.35 -10.02
C VAL A 123 4.85 -2.30 -8.83
N HIS A 124 5.33 -3.54 -9.00
CA HIS A 124 5.41 -4.51 -7.92
C HIS A 124 6.38 -4.04 -6.82
N VAL A 125 7.54 -3.52 -7.21
CA VAL A 125 8.51 -2.90 -6.29
C VAL A 125 7.88 -1.74 -5.54
N GLY A 126 7.21 -0.80 -6.24
CA GLY A 126 6.52 0.32 -5.60
C GLY A 126 5.43 -0.11 -4.61
N MET A 127 4.56 -1.04 -4.99
CA MET A 127 3.47 -1.54 -4.12
C MET A 127 3.99 -2.24 -2.86
N THR A 128 5.07 -3.03 -2.99
CA THR A 128 5.64 -3.79 -1.87
C THR A 128 6.42 -2.87 -0.92
N MET A 129 7.18 -1.91 -1.44
CA MET A 129 7.82 -0.87 -0.63
C MET A 129 6.80 -0.03 0.14
N PHE A 130 5.68 0.35 -0.49
CA PHE A 130 4.61 1.06 0.23
C PHE A 130 4.03 0.23 1.37
N THR A 131 3.77 -1.06 1.12
CA THR A 131 3.25 -1.99 2.13
C THR A 131 4.20 -2.11 3.31
N ALA A 132 5.50 -2.28 3.05
CA ALA A 132 6.53 -2.30 4.09
C ALA A 132 6.63 -0.96 4.83
N GLY A 133 6.56 0.18 4.13
CA GLY A 133 6.63 1.52 4.72
C GLY A 133 5.51 1.78 5.72
N VAL A 134 4.26 1.51 5.35
CA VAL A 134 3.10 1.68 6.26
C VAL A 134 3.23 0.80 7.49
N VAL A 135 3.68 -0.44 7.31
CA VAL A 135 3.88 -1.40 8.38
C VAL A 135 4.98 -0.96 9.36
N LEU A 136 6.11 -0.49 8.85
CA LEU A 136 7.20 0.03 9.69
C LEU A 136 6.75 1.28 10.45
N CYS A 137 6.02 2.20 9.81
CA CYS A 137 5.41 3.34 10.51
C CYS A 137 4.46 2.90 11.63
N ALA A 138 3.62 1.89 11.40
CA ALA A 138 2.76 1.33 12.44
C ALA A 138 3.58 0.75 13.61
N ILE A 139 4.67 0.02 13.32
CA ILE A 139 5.57 -0.51 14.35
C ILE A 139 6.23 0.62 15.15
N CYS A 140 6.72 1.68 14.50
CA CYS A 140 7.28 2.85 15.17
C CYS A 140 6.25 3.54 16.07
N LEU A 141 5.01 3.69 15.59
CA LEU A 141 3.92 4.27 16.37
C LEU A 141 3.55 3.40 17.56
N SER A 142 3.59 2.08 17.46
CA SER A 142 3.28 1.17 18.59
C SER A 142 4.44 1.00 19.57
N HIS A 143 5.69 1.09 19.11
CA HIS A 143 6.90 0.91 19.91
C HIS A 143 7.82 2.14 19.84
N PRO A 144 7.33 3.34 20.20
CA PRO A 144 8.12 4.57 20.15
C PRO A 144 9.30 4.49 21.13
N LEU A 145 10.42 5.12 20.79
CA LEU A 145 11.63 5.15 21.62
C LEU A 145 12.23 3.77 21.98
N THR A 146 11.86 2.71 21.27
CA THR A 146 12.46 1.38 21.41
C THR A 146 13.53 1.14 20.33
N GLU A 147 14.40 0.14 20.53
CA GLU A 147 15.35 -0.28 19.50
C GLU A 147 14.63 -0.73 18.23
N MET A 148 13.55 -1.51 18.36
CA MET A 148 12.72 -1.95 17.24
C MET A 148 12.11 -0.78 16.47
N GLY A 149 11.58 0.22 17.18
CA GLY A 149 11.08 1.47 16.59
C GLY A 149 12.20 2.27 15.90
N SER A 150 13.39 2.36 16.50
CA SER A 150 14.54 3.03 15.87
C SER A 150 14.99 2.35 14.58
N ARG A 151 15.06 1.02 14.58
CA ARG A 151 15.39 0.25 13.37
C ARG A 151 14.30 0.40 12.31
N ALA A 152 13.03 0.40 12.70
CA ALA A 152 11.93 0.65 11.79
C ALA A 152 12.01 2.06 11.17
N LYS A 153 12.40 3.10 11.93
CA LYS A 153 12.68 4.44 11.38
C LYS A 153 13.76 4.42 10.30
N THR A 154 14.84 3.66 10.49
CA THR A 154 15.87 3.46 9.45
C THR A 154 15.29 2.81 8.20
N GLY A 155 14.45 1.78 8.35
CA GLY A 155 13.78 1.15 7.20
C GLY A 155 12.82 2.09 6.47
N VAL A 156 12.03 2.89 7.20
CA VAL A 156 11.16 3.93 6.61
C VAL A 156 11.99 4.95 5.84
N MET A 157 13.11 5.41 6.42
CA MET A 157 14.04 6.33 5.76
C MET A 157 14.52 5.75 4.41
N HIS A 158 14.99 4.50 4.38
CA HIS A 158 15.43 3.85 3.14
C HIS A 158 14.31 3.78 2.09
N ILE A 159 13.10 3.40 2.49
CA ILE A 159 11.93 3.32 1.58
C ILE A 159 11.60 4.71 1.03
N THR A 160 11.54 5.73 1.87
CA THR A 160 11.28 7.12 1.44
C THR A 160 12.35 7.60 0.46
N HIS A 161 13.62 7.29 0.69
CA HIS A 161 14.71 7.60 -0.24
C HIS A 161 14.53 6.88 -1.58
N MET A 162 14.29 5.56 -1.58
CA MET A 162 14.09 4.80 -2.82
C MET A 162 12.89 5.31 -3.64
N CYS A 163 11.77 5.62 -2.98
CA CYS A 163 10.59 6.19 -3.65
C CYS A 163 10.90 7.56 -4.27
N ARG A 164 11.76 8.39 -3.66
CA ARG A 164 12.17 9.72 -4.15
C ARG A 164 13.29 9.69 -5.19
N GLU A 165 14.25 8.79 -5.06
CA GLU A 165 15.33 8.54 -6.02
C GLU A 165 14.83 7.87 -7.31
N THR A 166 13.54 7.53 -7.34
CA THR A 166 12.82 7.16 -8.56
C THR A 166 12.68 8.38 -9.48
N ARG A 167 13.80 8.80 -10.09
CA ARG A 167 13.99 9.99 -10.93
C ARG A 167 12.79 10.35 -11.80
N VAL A 168 12.37 11.60 -11.65
CA VAL A 168 11.49 12.37 -12.53
C VAL A 168 11.91 12.18 -13.99
N GLY A 169 11.03 11.61 -14.82
CA GLY A 169 11.05 11.90 -16.26
C GLY A 169 11.00 10.72 -17.22
N ARG A 170 11.21 9.46 -16.83
CA ARG A 170 11.02 8.32 -17.75
C ARG A 170 10.56 7.08 -16.99
N TYR A 171 9.57 6.40 -17.56
CA TYR A 171 8.98 5.12 -17.17
C TYR A 171 7.72 5.22 -16.28
N SER A 172 6.70 4.48 -16.71
CA SER A 172 5.26 4.71 -16.53
C SER A 172 4.68 4.38 -15.14
N GLY A 173 5.49 4.25 -14.09
CA GLY A 173 5.09 3.78 -12.75
C GLY A 173 4.71 4.86 -11.73
N GLN A 174 4.66 6.13 -12.14
CA GLN A 174 4.64 7.32 -11.28
C GLN A 174 3.42 7.42 -10.33
N LEU A 175 2.29 6.79 -10.65
CA LEU A 175 1.04 6.98 -9.91
C LEU A 175 1.02 6.32 -8.53
N VAL A 176 1.69 5.17 -8.35
CA VAL A 176 1.73 4.53 -7.03
C VAL A 176 2.68 5.30 -6.11
N SER A 177 3.78 5.87 -6.63
CA SER A 177 4.79 6.55 -5.81
C SER A 177 4.31 7.90 -5.25
N GLU A 178 3.69 8.78 -6.04
CA GLU A 178 3.38 10.14 -5.55
C GLU A 178 2.35 10.17 -4.41
N GLN A 179 1.23 9.46 -4.57
CA GLN A 179 0.20 9.38 -3.52
C GLN A 179 0.72 8.59 -2.32
N SER A 180 1.40 7.47 -2.53
CA SER A 180 1.92 6.64 -1.44
C SER A 180 3.01 7.36 -0.65
N LEU A 181 3.85 8.15 -1.32
CA LEU A 181 4.91 8.94 -0.68
C LEU A 181 4.31 10.04 0.20
N SER A 182 3.25 10.71 -0.24
CA SER A 182 2.53 11.69 0.59
C SER A 182 1.95 11.05 1.87
N ILE A 183 1.43 9.83 1.76
CA ILE A 183 0.95 9.06 2.91
C ILE A 183 2.11 8.71 3.85
N ILE A 184 3.24 8.24 3.31
CA ILE A 184 4.42 7.91 4.12
C ILE A 184 4.98 9.15 4.82
N ASP A 185 5.09 10.29 4.12
CA ASP A 185 5.55 11.56 4.70
C ASP A 185 4.64 12.01 5.85
N SER A 186 3.32 11.90 5.67
CA SER A 186 2.34 12.19 6.73
C SER A 186 2.50 11.25 7.93
N LEU A 187 2.77 9.95 7.69
CA LEU A 187 3.01 8.98 8.77
C LEU A 187 4.33 9.24 9.51
N VAL A 188 5.37 9.67 8.79
CA VAL A 188 6.65 10.06 9.38
C VAL A 188 6.48 11.27 10.30
N GLU A 189 5.72 12.28 9.87
CA GLU A 189 5.39 13.45 10.69
C GLU A 189 4.67 13.03 11.98
N VAL A 190 3.62 12.22 11.87
CA VAL A 190 2.86 11.73 13.04
C VAL A 190 3.73 10.90 13.97
N MET A 191 4.62 10.07 13.43
CA MET A 191 5.57 9.26 14.20
C MET A 191 6.56 10.12 14.99
N LEU A 192 7.18 11.12 14.34
CA LEU A 192 8.14 12.01 14.98
C LEU A 192 7.45 12.93 16.01
N GLN A 193 6.24 13.40 15.71
CA GLN A 193 5.42 14.16 16.65
C GLN A 193 5.12 13.33 17.91
N LYS A 194 4.73 12.05 17.74
CA LYS A 194 4.48 11.15 18.86
C LYS A 194 5.71 10.96 19.75
N GLU A 195 6.89 10.71 19.16
CA GLU A 195 8.13 10.59 19.94
C GLU A 195 8.48 11.90 20.67
N THR A 196 8.32 13.04 20.00
CA THR A 196 8.57 14.36 20.57
C THR A 196 7.66 14.64 21.76
N ASP A 197 6.36 14.31 21.65
CA ASP A 197 5.38 14.48 22.71
C ASP A 197 5.70 13.59 23.92
N MET A 198 6.16 12.37 23.68
CA MET A 198 6.62 11.46 24.75
C MET A 198 7.88 11.98 25.46
N ILE A 199 8.85 12.51 24.71
CA ILE A 199 10.09 13.08 25.28
C ILE A 199 9.79 14.35 26.08
N THR A 200 8.91 15.21 25.57
CA THR A 200 8.60 16.51 26.18
C THR A 200 7.50 16.45 27.24
N GLY A 201 6.87 15.30 27.45
CA GLY A 201 5.77 15.12 28.40
C GLY A 201 4.46 15.78 27.96
N ARG A 202 4.34 16.18 26.69
CA ARG A 202 3.14 16.78 26.10
C ARG A 202 2.16 15.67 25.71
N THR A 203 1.61 14.95 26.68
CA THR A 203 0.58 13.93 26.38
C THR A 203 -0.71 14.65 25.93
N SER A 204 -0.83 14.95 24.63
CA SER A 204 -2.07 15.44 24.04
C SER A 204 -3.13 14.34 24.07
N TYR A 205 -3.96 14.34 25.12
CA TYR A 205 -5.35 13.94 24.99
C TYR A 205 -6.21 15.21 25.02
N PRO A 206 -6.62 15.77 23.87
CA PRO A 206 -7.86 16.51 23.82
C PRO A 206 -8.98 15.47 23.78
N SER A 207 -9.59 15.19 24.94
CA SER A 207 -10.91 14.54 24.96
C SER A 207 -11.90 15.47 24.23
N PRO A 208 -12.62 15.01 23.21
CA PRO A 208 -13.68 15.80 22.61
C PRO A 208 -14.82 15.94 23.62
N HIS A 209 -15.14 17.19 23.97
CA HIS A 209 -16.33 17.63 24.69
C HIS A 209 -16.44 17.27 26.18
N THR A 210 -15.95 18.18 27.02
CA THR A 210 -16.76 18.65 28.14
C THR A 210 -16.56 20.15 28.26
N ALA A 211 -17.55 20.91 27.81
CA ALA A 211 -17.59 22.36 27.99
C ALA A 211 -17.60 22.69 29.49
N PRO A 212 -16.93 23.76 29.94
CA PRO A 212 -17.00 24.17 31.33
C PRO A 212 -18.40 24.72 31.61
N GLY A 213 -19.14 23.99 32.44
CA GLY A 213 -20.42 24.44 32.97
C GLY A 213 -20.24 25.74 33.75
N LYS A 214 -20.81 26.82 33.21
CA LYS A 214 -21.13 28.01 34.00
C LYS A 214 -22.18 27.62 35.04
N ARG A 215 -21.75 27.54 36.30
CA ARG A 215 -22.64 27.66 37.44
C ARG A 215 -22.98 29.14 37.57
N ASP A 216 -24.24 29.49 37.39
CA ASP A 216 -24.87 30.58 38.12
C ASP A 216 -26.29 30.16 38.51
N THR A 217 -26.49 30.11 39.82
CA THR A 217 -27.74 29.87 40.53
C THR A 217 -28.42 31.20 40.79
N GLY A 218 -29.71 31.34 40.44
CA GLY A 218 -30.53 32.48 40.84
C GLY A 218 -31.97 32.34 40.35
N SER A 219 -32.91 32.37 41.28
CA SER A 219 -34.32 31.95 41.20
C SER A 219 -35.30 33.09 40.92
N SER A 220 -36.52 32.70 40.49
CA SER A 220 -37.83 33.38 40.66
C SER A 220 -38.12 34.55 39.70
N ASP A 221 -39.34 34.88 39.26
CA ASP A 221 -40.69 34.31 39.16
C ASP A 221 -41.48 35.33 38.29
N ASP A 222 -42.65 34.92 37.79
CA ASP A 222 -43.81 35.75 37.42
C ASP A 222 -44.06 36.21 35.96
N GLY A 223 -45.34 36.02 35.57
CA GLY A 223 -46.10 36.97 34.73
C GLY A 223 -46.27 36.69 33.22
N GLY A 224 -47.30 35.94 32.82
CA GLY A 224 -47.93 36.10 31.48
C GLY A 224 -48.87 37.33 31.42
N PRO A 225 -49.68 37.59 30.35
CA PRO A 225 -49.84 36.84 29.09
C PRO A 225 -49.95 37.69 27.79
N ARG A 226 -49.98 36.98 26.64
CA ARG A 226 -50.64 37.25 25.32
C ARG A 226 -50.73 38.69 24.78
N ALA A 227 -50.23 38.92 23.55
CA ALA A 227 -51.02 38.84 22.31
C ALA A 227 -50.25 39.27 21.03
N ASN A 228 -50.67 38.64 19.93
CA ASN A 228 -50.62 39.05 18.52
C ASN A 228 -49.39 38.77 17.63
N ARG A 229 -49.60 37.73 16.79
CA ARG A 229 -49.52 37.70 15.31
C ARG A 229 -48.35 38.44 14.66
N THR A 230 -47.58 37.72 13.82
CA THR A 230 -47.78 37.72 12.35
C THR A 230 -46.90 36.65 11.69
N ILE A 231 -47.48 36.00 10.68
CA ILE A 231 -47.00 34.92 9.82
C ILE A 231 -46.23 35.52 8.63
N ALA A 232 -45.05 35.00 8.25
CA ALA A 232 -44.50 34.85 6.88
C ALA A 232 -43.09 34.17 6.92
N PRO A 233 -42.47 33.73 5.80
CA PRO A 233 -42.43 32.31 5.46
C PRO A 233 -41.01 31.73 5.21
N ARG A 234 -40.98 30.40 5.07
CA ARG A 234 -39.86 29.54 4.61
C ARG A 234 -39.20 30.04 3.31
N PRO A 235 -37.86 29.96 3.17
CA PRO A 235 -37.23 30.20 1.88
C PRO A 235 -37.41 28.98 0.96
N SER A 236 -38.01 29.24 -0.20
CA SER A 236 -38.21 28.30 -1.29
C SER A 236 -36.92 28.02 -2.04
N ILE A 237 -36.78 26.76 -2.40
CA ILE A 237 -35.80 26.16 -3.30
C ILE A 237 -35.91 26.85 -4.67
N ALA A 238 -34.82 27.45 -5.13
CA ALA A 238 -34.69 27.95 -6.48
C ALA A 238 -34.33 26.78 -7.43
N SER A 239 -35.23 26.53 -8.37
CA SER A 239 -35.10 25.60 -9.47
C SER A 239 -34.67 26.32 -10.75
N GLY A 240 -33.64 25.80 -11.41
CA GLY A 240 -33.38 25.94 -12.84
C GLY A 240 -31.89 26.10 -13.22
N PRO A 241 -31.44 25.70 -14.43
CA PRO A 241 -32.04 24.80 -15.42
C PRO A 241 -31.22 23.53 -15.68
N SER A 242 -31.93 22.52 -16.15
CA SER A 242 -31.45 21.22 -16.63
C SER A 242 -30.69 21.32 -17.96
N GLU A 243 -29.48 20.78 -18.01
CA GLU A 243 -28.79 20.39 -19.25
C GLU A 243 -28.15 19.00 -19.10
N PRO A 244 -27.99 18.26 -20.22
CA PRO A 244 -28.14 16.81 -20.25
C PRO A 244 -26.90 16.02 -19.83
N ARG A 245 -27.16 14.94 -19.10
CA ARG A 245 -26.24 13.86 -18.75
C ARG A 245 -25.79 13.14 -20.00
N ASN A 246 -24.64 13.51 -20.54
CA ASN A 246 -24.00 12.76 -21.63
C ASN A 246 -23.53 11.40 -21.09
N GLU A 247 -24.21 10.34 -21.50
CA GLU A 247 -23.75 8.95 -21.38
C GLU A 247 -22.44 8.82 -22.17
N ARG A 248 -21.32 8.65 -21.47
CA ARG A 248 -20.11 8.11 -22.09
C ARG A 248 -20.35 6.63 -22.40
N VAL A 249 -20.94 6.39 -23.56
CA VAL A 249 -20.90 5.10 -24.24
C VAL A 249 -19.43 4.81 -24.57
N LEU A 250 -18.92 3.70 -24.05
CA LEU A 250 -17.60 3.16 -24.39
C LEU A 250 -17.69 2.58 -25.81
N GLU A 251 -17.05 3.24 -26.77
CA GLU A 251 -16.83 2.69 -28.11
C GLU A 251 -15.93 1.43 -28.02
N PRO A 252 -16.29 0.31 -28.65
CA PRO A 252 -15.47 -0.90 -28.66
C PRO A 252 -14.20 -0.72 -29.50
N ILE A 253 -13.10 -1.28 -29.00
CA ILE A 253 -11.77 -1.28 -29.60
C ILE A 253 -11.85 -1.85 -31.03
N GLN A 254 -11.54 -1.02 -32.03
CA GLN A 254 -11.37 -1.47 -33.41
C GLN A 254 -10.05 -2.25 -33.55
N GLU A 255 -10.15 -3.56 -33.79
CA GLU A 255 -9.04 -4.40 -34.23
C GLU A 255 -8.54 -3.94 -35.61
N GLY A 256 -7.32 -3.40 -35.65
CA GLY A 256 -6.61 -3.12 -36.90
C GLY A 256 -6.22 -4.41 -37.63
N LYS A 257 -7.06 -4.85 -38.56
CA LYS A 257 -6.70 -5.82 -39.61
C LYS A 257 -5.82 -5.13 -40.66
N HIS A 258 -4.49 -5.27 -40.56
CA HIS A 258 -3.65 -5.08 -41.74
C HIS A 258 -3.61 -6.38 -42.55
N LYS A 259 -4.49 -6.44 -43.56
CA LYS A 259 -4.45 -7.45 -44.61
C LYS A 259 -3.59 -6.92 -45.77
N ALA A 260 -2.73 -7.80 -46.25
CA ALA A 260 -1.93 -7.68 -47.45
C ALA A 260 -2.75 -7.28 -48.69
N ALA A 261 -2.16 -6.45 -49.56
CA ALA A 261 -2.44 -6.45 -50.99
C ALA A 261 -1.16 -6.06 -51.74
N LEU A 262 -0.72 -7.02 -52.56
CA LEU A 262 0.35 -6.94 -53.54
C LEU A 262 0.00 -5.99 -54.68
N THR A 263 1.01 -5.36 -55.30
CA THR A 263 1.12 -5.34 -56.77
C THR A 263 2.58 -5.29 -57.20
N ASN A 264 2.82 -6.10 -58.23
CA ASN A 264 4.06 -6.47 -58.87
C ASN A 264 4.42 -5.48 -59.99
N GLU A 265 5.63 -5.62 -60.55
CA GLU A 265 6.21 -4.96 -61.75
C GLU A 265 7.21 -3.81 -61.51
N HIS A 266 8.49 -4.17 -61.42
CA HIS A 266 9.49 -3.89 -62.47
C HIS A 266 10.75 -4.73 -62.19
N MET A 267 10.89 -5.82 -62.94
CA MET A 267 12.10 -6.62 -63.09
C MET A 267 12.84 -6.10 -64.33
N GLN A 268 14.09 -5.67 -64.19
CA GLN A 268 15.23 -5.67 -65.15
C GLN A 268 16.27 -4.70 -64.56
N SER A 269 17.57 -4.93 -64.45
CA SER A 269 18.48 -6.02 -64.81
C SER A 269 19.83 -5.61 -64.21
N VAL A 270 20.38 -6.34 -63.24
CA VAL A 270 21.81 -6.26 -62.88
C VAL A 270 22.27 -7.63 -62.39
N VAL A 271 22.74 -8.47 -63.31
CA VAL A 271 23.80 -9.44 -63.06
C VAL A 271 24.68 -9.46 -64.31
N MET A 272 25.99 -9.31 -64.09
CA MET A 272 27.14 -9.49 -64.99
C MET A 272 26.89 -10.01 -66.42
N GLY A 273 27.45 -9.28 -67.39
CA GLY A 273 27.61 -9.68 -68.79
C GLY A 273 27.66 -8.49 -69.72
#